data_AF-A0A947Y863-F1
#
_entry.id   AF-A0A947Y863-F1
#
_cell.length_a   1.000
_cell.length_b   1.000
_cell.length_c   1.000
_cell.angle_alpha   90.00
_cell.angle_beta   90.00
_cell.angle_gamma   90.00
#
_symmetry.space_group_name_H-M   'P 1'
#
loop_
_entity.id
_entity.type
_entity.pdbx_description
1 polymer ?
#
loop_
_entity_poly.entity_id
_entity_poly.type
_entity_poly.pdbx_seq_one_letter_code
_entity_poly.pdbx_strand_id
1 'polypeptide(L)' 'MPEITPLDKMRLPFGGQEVEFQHLTHESGGVPFLRIRIRENKRFTIFDVDPVSAQKWADLMQAWAHEHAGDAP' A
#
# COMPACT_ATOMS: atom_id res chain seq x y z
N MET A 1 -20.61 6.45 -6.56
CA MET A 1 -19.59 6.32 -5.50
C MET A 1 -18.42 5.49 -6.00
N PRO A 2 -17.17 5.83 -5.64
CA PRO A 2 -16.04 4.97 -5.99
C PRO A 2 -16.22 3.57 -5.37
N GLU A 3 -15.91 2.53 -6.13
CA GLU A 3 -15.93 1.17 -5.63
C GLU A 3 -14.57 0.86 -4.99
N ILE A 4 -14.62 0.27 -3.80
CA ILE A 4 -13.44 -0.09 -3.02
C ILE A 4 -13.45 -1.59 -2.81
N THR A 5 -12.44 -2.27 -3.36
CA THR A 5 -12.22 -3.70 -3.15
C THR A 5 -11.01 -3.89 -2.26
N PRO A 6 -11.13 -4.46 -1.04
CA PRO A 6 -9.97 -4.81 -0.22
C PRO A 6 -9.07 -5.80 -0.94
N LEU A 7 -7.75 -5.59 -0.88
CA LEU A 7 -6.75 -6.48 -1.48
C LEU A 7 -6.01 -7.27 -0.40
N ASP A 8 -5.40 -6.58 0.57
CA ASP A 8 -4.65 -7.22 1.64
C ASP A 8 -4.50 -6.29 2.85
N LYS A 9 -4.07 -6.84 3.99
CA LYS A 9 -3.73 -6.12 5.22
C LYS A 9 -2.54 -6.76 5.90
N MET A 10 -1.56 -5.93 6.27
CA MET A 10 -0.39 -6.35 7.03
C MET A 10 -0.15 -5.46 8.25
N ARG A 11 0.58 -5.99 9.22
CA ARG A 11 1.05 -5.25 10.40
C ARG A 11 2.57 -5.22 10.40
N LEU A 12 3.14 -4.01 10.49
CA LEU A 12 4.59 -3.85 10.60
C LEU A 12 5.07 -4.19 12.02
N PRO A 13 6.28 -4.76 12.15
CA PRO A 13 6.79 -5.28 13.43
C PRO A 13 7.01 -4.18 14.47
N PHE A 14 7.33 -2.96 14.03
CA PHE A 14 7.57 -1.81 14.91
C PHE A 14 6.40 -0.82 14.85
N GLY A 15 6.10 -0.17 15.98
CA GLY A 15 5.11 0.91 16.04
C GLY A 15 3.64 0.50 15.94
N GLY A 16 3.34 -0.79 15.72
CA GLY A 16 1.96 -1.29 15.63
C GLY A 16 1.20 -0.74 14.43
N GLN A 17 1.91 -0.37 13.37
CA GLN A 17 1.33 0.21 12.17
C GLN A 17 0.57 -0.88 11.42
N GLU A 18 -0.70 -0.62 11.12
CA GLU A 18 -1.50 -1.47 10.23
C GLU A 18 -1.54 -0.82 8.84
N VAL A 19 -1.16 -1.57 7.81
CA VAL A 19 -1.18 -1.13 6.42
C VAL A 19 -2.24 -1.95 5.69
N GLU A 20 -3.25 -1.28 5.14
CA GLU A 20 -4.31 -1.87 4.32
C GLU A 20 -4.16 -1.43 2.87
N PHE A 21 -4.29 -2.38 1.95
CA PHE A 21 -4.25 -2.18 0.51
C PHE A 21 -5.63 -2.39 -0.08
N GLN A 22 -6.08 -1.48 -0.92
CA GLN A 22 -7.40 -1.50 -1.52
C GLN A 22 -7.33 -1.10 -2.99
N HIS A 23 -8.10 -1.77 -3.85
CA HIS A 23 -8.35 -1.33 -5.21
C HIS A 23 -9.45 -0.27 -5.18
N LEU A 24 -9.20 0.87 -5.81
CA LEU A 24 -10.13 2.00 -5.91
C LEU A 24 -10.45 2.25 -7.38
N THR A 25 -11.72 2.10 -7.77
CA THR A 25 -12.20 2.51 -9.10
C THR A 25 -13.17 3.69 -8.98
N HIS A 26 -13.13 4.55 -9.99
CA HIS A 26 -14.10 5.63 -10.17
C HIS A 26 -15.12 5.20 -11.22
N GLU A 27 -16.42 5.44 -10.96
CA GLU A 27 -17.54 5.02 -11.83
C GLU A 27 -17.41 5.51 -13.29
N SER A 28 -16.63 6.57 -13.53
CA SER A 28 -16.47 7.19 -14.86
C SER A 28 -15.42 6.50 -15.76
N GLY A 29 -14.92 5.31 -15.39
CA GLY A 29 -13.91 4.59 -16.19
C GLY A 29 -12.52 5.22 -16.14
N GLY A 30 -12.23 5.99 -15.09
CA GLY A 30 -10.91 6.56 -14.85
C GLY A 30 -9.85 5.52 -14.49
N VAL A 31 -8.59 5.95 -14.42
CA VAL A 31 -7.47 5.10 -13.99
C VAL A 31 -7.75 4.56 -12.58
N PRO A 32 -7.65 3.24 -12.35
CA PRO A 32 -7.79 2.68 -11.01
C PRO A 32 -6.58 3.08 -10.17
N PHE A 33 -6.79 3.27 -8.87
CA PHE A 33 -5.72 3.53 -7.92
C PHE A 33 -5.56 2.38 -6.93
N LEU A 34 -4.34 2.13 -6.50
CA LEU A 34 -4.04 1.39 -5.29
C LEU A 34 -4.14 2.35 -4.11
N ARG A 35 -5.20 2.22 -3.32
CA ARG A 35 -5.34 2.97 -2.07
C ARG A 35 -4.59 2.26 -0.95
N ILE A 36 -3.66 2.97 -0.33
CA ILE A 36 -2.91 2.49 0.83
C ILE A 36 -3.37 3.29 2.04
N ARG A 37 -3.78 2.58 3.10
CA ARG A 37 -4.22 3.16 4.36
C ARG A 37 -3.31 2.68 5.46
N ILE A 38 -2.59 3.62 6.07
CA ILE A 38 -1.70 3.37 7.19
C ILE A 38 -2.36 3.90 8.46
N ARG A 39 -2.58 3.01 9.43
CA ARG A 39 -3.07 3.36 10.76
C ARG A 39 -1.95 3.21 11.78
N GLU A 40 -1.73 4.28 12.54
CA GLU A 40 -0.78 4.32 13.66
C GLU A 40 -1.49 4.84 14.90
N ASN A 41 -1.96 3.95 15.77
CA ASN A 41 -2.81 4.28 16.91
C ASN A 41 -4.08 5.07 16.49
N LYS A 42 -4.06 6.39 16.70
CA LYS A 42 -5.13 7.36 16.37
C LYS A 42 -4.85 8.13 15.08
N ARG A 43 -3.66 8.02 14.49
CA ARG A 43 -3.29 8.69 13.24
C ARG A 43 -3.61 7.78 12.06
N PHE A 44 -4.12 8.39 11.00
CA PHE A 44 -4.41 7.72 9.74
C PHE A 44 -3.79 8.53 8.61
N THR A 45 -3.06 7.83 7.75
CA THR A 45 -2.56 8.36 6.49
C THR A 45 -3.15 7.55 5.37
N ILE A 46 -3.76 8.21 4.39
CA ILE A 46 -4.34 7.56 3.22
C ILE A 46 -3.75 8.22 2.00
N PHE A 47 -3.26 7.43 1.06
CA PHE A 47 -2.83 7.92 -0.24
C PHE A 47 -3.20 6.91 -1.32
N ASP A 48 -3.46 7.45 -2.52
CA ASP A 48 -3.82 6.70 -3.71
C ASP A 48 -2.62 6.71 -4.65
N VAL A 49 -2.21 5.52 -5.10
CA VAL A 49 -1.03 5.30 -5.94
C VAL A 49 -1.51 4.82 -7.30
N ASP A 50 -1.13 5.54 -8.37
CA ASP A 50 -1.44 5.13 -9.73
C ASP A 50 -0.59 3.92 -10.15
N PRO A 51 -0.96 3.18 -11.22
CA PRO A 51 -0.23 1.98 -11.62
C PRO A 51 1.27 2.18 -11.92
N VAL A 52 1.67 3.33 -12.47
CA VAL A 52 3.07 3.62 -12.80
C VAL A 52 3.88 3.84 -11.53
N SER A 53 3.32 4.60 -10.59
CA SER A 53 3.95 4.82 -9.28
C SER A 53 4.00 3.52 -8.45
N ALA A 54 2.96 2.69 -8.52
CA ALA A 54 2.90 1.40 -7.83
C ALA A 54 3.99 0.44 -8.33
N GLN A 55 4.24 0.38 -9.64
CA GLN A 55 5.33 -0.42 -10.19
C GLN A 55 6.70 0.04 -9.65
N LYS A 56 6.96 1.35 -9.65
CA LYS A 56 8.23 1.89 -9.11
C LYS A 56 8.43 1.55 -7.64
N TRP A 57 7.36 1.60 -6.86
CA TRP A 57 7.36 1.22 -5.45
C TRP A 57 7.68 -0.27 -5.28
N ALA A 58 7.04 -1.14 -6.06
CA ALA A 58 7.30 -2.58 -6.05
C ALA A 58 8.76 -2.89 -6.38
N ASP A 59 9.30 -2.28 -7.44
CA ASP A 59 10.70 -2.49 -7.86
C ASP A 59 11.69 -2.04 -6.77
N LEU A 60 11.45 -0.87 -6.17
CA LEU A 60 12.29 -0.32 -5.10
C LEU A 60 12.25 -1.21 -3.84
N MET A 61 11.06 -1.60 -3.38
CA MET A 61 10.90 -2.44 -2.20
C MET A 61 11.49 -3.83 -2.41
N GLN A 62 11.30 -4.43 -3.58
CA GLN A 62 11.86 -5.74 -3.92
C GLN A 62 13.39 -5.69 -3.94
N ALA A 63 13.98 -4.66 -4.57
CA ALA A 63 15.42 -4.46 -4.59
C ALA A 63 16.00 -4.32 -3.16
N TRP A 64 15.37 -3.48 -2.33
CA TRP A 64 15.79 -3.29 -0.94
C TRP A 64 15.71 -4.58 -0.11
N ALA A 65 14.60 -5.32 -0.25
CA ALA A 65 14.41 -6.59 0.46
C ALA A 65 15.42 -7.65 0.06
N HIS A 66 15.81 -7.71 -1.22
CA HIS A 66 16.85 -8.62 -1.69
C HIS A 66 18.22 -8.29 -1.08
N GLU A 67 18.57 -7.02 -1.00
CA GLU A 67 19.85 -6.57 -0.43
C GLU A 67 19.96 -6.89 1.07
N HIS A 68 18.84 -6.84 1.81
CA HIS A 68 18.79 -6.99 3.26
C HIS A 68 18.15 -8.31 3.72
N ALA A 69 18.07 -9.32 2.84
CA ALA A 69 17.36 -10.57 3.13
C ALA A 69 17.89 -11.34 4.36
N GLY A 70 19.15 -11.08 4.76
CA GLY A 70 19.78 -11.67 5.95
C GLY A 70 19.68 -10.82 7.22
N ASP A 71 19.19 -9.59 7.13
CA ASP A 71 19.09 -8.64 8.26
C ASP A 71 17.70 -8.65 8.91
N ALA A 72 16.73 -9.28 8.25
CA ALA A 72 15.40 -9.47 8.80
C ALA A 72 15.49 -10.39 10.05
N PRO A 73 14.84 -10.03 11.17
CA PRO A 73 14.85 -10.82 12.39
C PRO A 73 14.20 -12.21 12.24
#